data_AF-A0A699UC83-F1
#
_entry.id   AF-A0A699UC83-F1
#
_cell.length_a   1.000
_cell.length_b   1.000
_cell.length_c   1.000
_cell.angle_alpha   90.00
_cell.angle_beta   90.00
_cell.angle_gamma   90.00
#
_symmetry.space_group_name_H-M   'P 1'
#
loop_
_entity.id
_entity.type
_entity.pdbx_description
1 polymer ?
#
loop_
_entity_poly.entity_id
_entity_poly.type
_entity_poly.pdbx_seq_one_letter_code
_entity_poly.pdbx_strand_id
1 'polypeptide(L)'
;LQISQNPRGIFINQSKYALESLKKYGFESCDPVDTPMVEKSKLDEDREGKAVDPSHYRSMIGTLLYLIASRPDFQFAISMCARYQARPIEKHDSSVALTSFADVDHAGCQDTRRSTSGSV
;
A
#
# COMPACT_ATOMS: atom_id res chain seq x y z
N LEU A 1 -12.80 -6.61 -6.07
CA LEU A 1 -12.31 -6.77 -7.46
C LEU A 1 -13.41 -6.36 -8.42
N GLN A 2 -13.16 -5.40 -9.31
CA GLN A 2 -14.09 -5.02 -10.38
C GLN A 2 -13.44 -5.35 -11.73
N ILE A 3 -14.18 -6.02 -12.60
CA ILE A 3 -13.72 -6.41 -13.94
C ILE A 3 -14.52 -5.63 -14.97
N SER A 4 -13.82 -4.94 -15.86
CA SER A 4 -14.37 -4.23 -17.01
C SER A 4 -13.85 -4.91 -18.27
N GLN A 5 -14.75 -5.26 -19.19
CA GLN A 5 -14.36 -5.83 -20.48
C GLN A 5 -14.74 -4.85 -21.58
N ASN A 6 -13.82 -4.59 -22.50
CA ASN A 6 -14.04 -3.74 -23.66
C ASN A 6 -13.32 -4.34 -24.90
N PRO A 7 -13.57 -3.83 -26.12
CA PRO A 7 -12.90 -4.35 -27.33
C PRO A 7 -11.36 -4.24 -27.31
N ARG A 8 -10.78 -3.43 -26.42
CA ARG A 8 -9.32 -3.28 -26.24
C ARG A 8 -8.74 -4.29 -25.23
N GLY A 9 -9.58 -5.00 -24.47
CA GLY A 9 -9.18 -6.06 -23.55
C GLY A 9 -9.96 -6.12 -22.24
N ILE A 10 -9.43 -6.87 -21.28
CA ILE A 10 -9.96 -7.03 -19.93
C ILE A 10 -9.20 -6.10 -19.00
N PHE A 11 -9.93 -5.29 -18.26
CA PHE A 11 -9.43 -4.37 -17.24
C PHE A 11 -9.83 -4.85 -15.85
N ILE A 12 -8.86 -4.96 -14.95
CA ILE A 12 -9.06 -5.36 -13.56
C ILE A 12 -8.80 -4.15 -12.69
N ASN A 13 -9.77 -3.80 -11.84
CA ASN A 13 -9.73 -2.66 -10.96
C ASN A 13 -9.92 -3.07 -9.49
N GLN A 14 -9.02 -2.62 -8.61
CA GLN A 14 -9.11 -2.79 -7.17
C GLN A 14 -9.30 -1.47 -6.39
N SER A 15 -9.47 -0.32 -7.04
CA SER A 15 -9.57 0.99 -6.38
C SER A 15 -10.63 1.04 -5.28
N LYS A 16 -11.79 0.40 -5.47
CA LYS A 16 -12.81 0.32 -4.42
C LYS A 16 -12.28 -0.38 -3.16
N TYR A 17 -11.55 -1.48 -3.33
CA TYR A 17 -10.97 -2.24 -2.22
C TYR A 17 -9.85 -1.45 -1.54
N ALA A 18 -9.01 -0.76 -2.32
CA ALA A 18 -7.98 0.14 -1.79
C ALA A 18 -8.58 1.25 -0.94
N LEU A 19 -9.60 1.94 -1.46
CA LEU A 19 -10.30 3.01 -0.74
C LEU A 19 -10.93 2.49 0.55
N GLU A 20 -11.68 1.39 0.51
CA GLU A 20 -12.29 0.77 1.71
C GLU A 20 -11.23 0.35 2.75
N SER A 21 -10.05 -0.07 2.28
CA SER A 21 -8.92 -0.43 3.14
C SER A 21 -8.36 0.80 3.86
N LEU A 22 -8.19 1.92 3.18
CA LEU A 22 -7.76 3.18 3.80
C LEU A 22 -8.76 3.63 4.87
N LYS A 23 -10.06 3.54 4.57
CA LYS A 23 -11.12 3.84 5.55
C LYS A 23 -11.01 2.99 6.80
N LYS A 24 -10.83 1.68 6.61
CA LYS A 24 -10.75 0.70 7.70
C LYS A 24 -9.64 1.02 8.71
N TYR A 25 -8.53 1.60 8.26
CA TYR A 25 -7.36 1.89 9.10
C TYR A 25 -7.22 3.39 9.45
N GLY A 26 -8.18 4.24 9.07
CA GLY A 26 -8.16 5.68 9.39
C GLY A 26 -7.21 6.48 8.50
N PHE A 27 -6.88 5.97 7.32
CA PHE A 27 -5.95 6.55 6.35
C PHE A 27 -6.68 7.32 5.25
N GLU A 28 -7.86 7.90 5.52
CA GLU A 28 -8.61 8.66 4.51
C GLU A 28 -8.05 10.07 4.26
N SER A 29 -7.26 10.59 5.20
CA SER A 29 -6.88 12.01 5.24
C SER A 29 -5.38 12.28 5.19
N CYS A 30 -4.52 11.27 4.97
CA CYS A 30 -3.11 11.56 4.76
C CYS A 30 -2.81 11.82 3.29
N ASP A 31 -1.73 12.58 3.06
CA ASP A 31 -1.32 13.01 1.74
C ASP A 31 -0.73 11.83 0.93
N PRO A 32 -1.01 11.73 -0.37
CA PRO A 32 -0.38 10.76 -1.24
C PRO A 32 1.14 10.97 -1.30
N VAL A 33 1.88 9.89 -1.46
CA VAL A 33 3.35 9.90 -1.53
C VAL A 33 3.79 9.17 -2.80
N ASP A 34 4.59 9.84 -3.64
CA ASP A 34 5.05 9.29 -4.93
C ASP A 34 5.91 8.02 -4.78
N THR A 35 6.67 7.94 -3.70
CA THR A 35 7.57 6.81 -3.41
C THR A 35 7.10 6.10 -2.14
N PRO A 36 6.52 4.89 -2.24
CA PRO A 36 5.97 4.16 -1.09
C PRO A 36 7.05 3.81 -0.05
N MET A 37 8.29 3.59 -0.50
CA MET A 37 9.43 3.34 0.38
C MET A 37 10.76 3.56 -0.37
N VAL A 38 11.70 4.28 0.22
CA VAL A 38 13.06 4.42 -0.33
C VAL A 38 13.87 3.17 0.05
N GLU A 39 14.60 2.56 -0.90
CA GLU A 39 15.37 1.31 -0.69
C GLU A 39 16.32 1.35 0.54
N LYS A 40 16.73 2.54 0.98
CA LYS A 40 17.63 2.77 2.12
C LYS A 40 16.94 3.19 3.41
N SER A 41 15.60 3.25 3.49
CA SER A 41 14.91 3.47 4.76
C SER A 41 15.05 2.23 5.62
N LYS A 42 16.08 2.19 6.47
CA LYS A 42 16.19 1.17 7.50
C LYS A 42 15.02 1.34 8.45
N LEU A 43 14.00 0.50 8.29
CA LEU A 43 13.05 0.17 9.36
C LEU A 43 13.85 -0.63 10.40
N ASP A 44 14.81 0.02 11.06
CA ASP A 44 15.74 -0.65 11.96
C ASP A 44 14.96 -1.32 13.11
N GLU A 45 15.59 -2.31 13.75
CA GLU A 45 15.11 -2.86 15.01
C GLU A 45 15.22 -1.78 16.09
N ASP A 46 14.25 -0.87 16.12
CA ASP A 46 14.10 0.06 17.23
C ASP A 46 13.62 -0.76 18.43
N ARG A 47 14.61 -1.26 19.20
CA ARG A 47 14.40 -2.17 20.34
C ARG A 47 13.59 -1.52 21.45
N GLU A 48 13.50 -0.19 21.45
CA GLU A 48 12.76 0.63 22.41
C GLU A 48 11.46 1.20 21.82
N GLY A 49 11.15 0.88 20.56
CA GLY A 49 9.93 1.34 19.90
C GLY A 49 8.67 0.85 20.60
N LYS A 50 7.66 1.73 20.69
CA LYS A 50 6.36 1.39 21.27
C LYS A 50 5.70 0.28 20.44
N ALA A 51 5.38 -0.82 21.10
CA ALA A 51 4.76 -1.98 20.47
C ALA A 51 3.36 -1.64 19.94
N VAL A 52 3.06 -2.20 18.76
CA VAL A 52 1.73 -2.14 18.13
C VAL A 52 1.08 -3.51 18.27
N ASP A 53 -0.26 -3.55 18.29
CA ASP A 53 -1.00 -4.82 18.29
C ASP A 53 -0.62 -5.66 17.05
N PRO A 54 -0.04 -6.86 17.24
CA PRO A 54 0.32 -7.74 16.12
C PRO A 54 -0.87 -8.15 15.25
N SER A 55 -2.07 -8.25 15.82
CA SER A 55 -3.26 -8.65 15.07
C SER A 55 -3.69 -7.55 14.10
N HIS A 56 -3.74 -6.30 14.57
CA HIS A 56 -3.95 -5.11 13.76
C HIS A 56 -2.93 -5.03 12.61
N TYR A 57 -1.64 -5.11 12.93
CA TYR A 57 -0.57 -5.01 11.94
C TYR A 57 -0.64 -6.11 10.88
N ARG A 58 -0.86 -7.37 11.30
CA ARG A 58 -1.05 -8.49 10.36
C ARG A 58 -2.27 -8.30 9.47
N SER A 59 -3.36 -7.73 10.01
CA SER A 59 -4.52 -7.41 9.19
C SER A 59 -4.18 -6.40 8.10
N MET A 60 -3.44 -5.34 8.40
CA MET A 60 -3.01 -4.36 7.39
C MET A 60 -2.10 -4.99 6.33
N ILE A 61 -1.10 -5.78 6.74
CA ILE A 61 -0.22 -6.46 5.79
C ILE A 61 -1.02 -7.40 4.88
N GLY A 62 -1.99 -8.14 5.43
CA GLY A 62 -2.88 -9.00 4.64
C GLY A 62 -3.67 -8.22 3.59
N THR A 63 -4.19 -7.05 3.95
CA THR A 63 -4.87 -6.14 3.03
C THR A 63 -3.94 -5.62 1.92
N LEU A 64 -2.71 -5.23 2.26
CA LEU A 64 -1.73 -4.78 1.26
C LEU A 64 -1.28 -5.91 0.32
N LEU A 65 -1.10 -7.13 0.83
CA LEU A 65 -0.78 -8.31 0.01
C LEU A 65 -1.83 -8.56 -1.07
N TYR A 66 -3.10 -8.27 -0.80
CA TYR A 66 -4.17 -8.39 -1.79
C TYR A 66 -4.02 -7.35 -2.93
N LEU A 67 -3.55 -6.14 -2.61
CA LEU A 67 -3.32 -5.06 -3.58
C LEU A 67 -2.13 -5.34 -4.51
N ILE A 68 -1.12 -6.13 -4.09
CA ILE A 68 0.04 -6.53 -4.92
C ILE A 68 -0.42 -7.15 -6.25
N ALA A 69 -1.54 -7.90 -6.25
CA ALA A 69 -2.05 -8.56 -7.44
C ALA A 69 -2.36 -7.58 -8.60
N SER A 70 -2.64 -6.31 -8.29
CA SER A 70 -2.83 -5.24 -9.29
C SER A 70 -1.71 -4.21 -9.32
N ARG A 71 -0.84 -4.17 -8.30
CA ARG A 71 0.19 -3.13 -8.07
C ARG A 71 1.55 -3.75 -7.70
N PRO A 72 2.27 -4.35 -8.68
CA PRO A 72 3.57 -4.98 -8.41
C PRO A 72 4.65 -3.98 -8.00
N ASP A 73 4.45 -2.68 -8.27
CA ASP A 73 5.31 -1.58 -7.85
C ASP A 73 5.44 -1.44 -6.33
N PHE A 74 4.45 -1.93 -5.56
CA PHE A 74 4.48 -1.91 -4.09
C PHE A 74 5.04 -3.19 -3.46
N GLN A 75 5.35 -4.20 -4.27
CA GLN A 75 5.78 -5.49 -3.78
C GLN A 75 7.00 -5.39 -2.85
N PHE A 76 7.96 -4.52 -3.18
CA PHE A 76 9.16 -4.32 -2.36
C PHE A 76 8.82 -3.73 -0.98
N ALA A 77 8.07 -2.62 -0.95
CA ALA A 77 7.67 -1.94 0.29
C ALA A 77 6.88 -2.88 1.21
N ILE A 78 5.89 -3.57 0.66
CA ILE A 78 5.03 -4.50 1.43
C ILE A 78 5.85 -5.68 1.96
N SER A 79 6.77 -6.23 1.15
CA SER A 79 7.64 -7.34 1.56
C SER A 79 8.59 -6.93 2.70
N MET A 80 9.01 -5.66 2.75
CA MET A 80 9.82 -5.13 3.82
C MET A 80 9.00 -4.96 5.11
N CYS A 81 7.81 -4.37 5.04
CA CYS A 81 6.90 -4.24 6.18
C CYS A 81 6.48 -5.61 6.75
N ALA A 82 6.25 -6.61 5.89
CA ALA A 82 5.83 -7.95 6.32
C ALA A 82 6.83 -8.66 7.25
N ARG A 83 8.11 -8.26 7.26
CA ARG A 83 9.14 -8.85 8.13
C ARG A 83 8.90 -8.60 9.62
N TYR A 84 8.13 -7.56 9.95
CA TYR A 84 7.93 -7.12 11.34
C TYR A 84 6.64 -7.67 11.98
N GLN A 85 5.92 -8.59 11.33
CA GLN A 85 4.66 -9.16 11.82
C GLN A 85 4.75 -9.90 13.17
N ALA A 86 5.94 -10.33 13.58
CA ALA A 86 6.16 -10.99 14.87
C ALA A 86 6.19 -9.99 16.03
N ARG A 87 6.72 -8.79 15.80
CA ARG A 87 6.86 -7.73 16.79
C ARG A 87 6.81 -6.35 16.11
N PRO A 88 5.61 -5.87 15.73
CA PRO A 88 5.48 -4.56 15.11
C PRO A 88 5.60 -3.44 16.15
N ILE A 89 6.09 -2.29 15.71
CA ILE A 89 6.19 -1.05 16.48
C ILE A 89 5.63 0.11 15.66
N GLU A 90 5.39 1.26 16.29
CA GLU A 90 4.74 2.43 15.65
C GLU A 90 5.42 2.90 14.36
N LYS A 91 6.76 2.78 14.25
CA LYS A 91 7.49 3.07 13.00
C LYS A 91 7.08 2.13 11.86
N HIS A 92 6.92 0.84 12.14
CA HIS A 92 6.50 -0.14 11.14
C HIS A 92 5.05 0.09 10.71
N ASP A 93 4.19 0.49 11.65
CA ASP A 93 2.78 0.84 11.42
C ASP A 93 2.64 2.07 10.51
N SER A 94 3.42 3.12 10.81
CA SER A 94 3.49 4.33 9.99
C SER A 94 4.01 4.05 8.58
N SER A 95 5.00 3.16 8.42
CA SER A 95 5.52 2.76 7.11
C SER A 95 4.48 2.03 6.25
N VAL A 96 3.63 1.22 6.89
CA VAL A 96 2.51 0.53 6.24
C VAL A 96 1.46 1.54 5.77
N ALA A 97 1.18 2.56 6.59
CA ALA A 97 0.30 3.66 6.21
C ALA A 97 0.81 4.37 4.94
N LEU A 98 2.08 4.80 4.92
CA LEU A 98 2.69 5.46 3.75
C LEU A 98 2.60 4.64 2.47
N THR A 99 2.76 3.32 2.57
CA THR A 99 2.61 2.41 1.42
C THR A 99 1.18 2.39 0.88
N SER A 100 0.17 2.48 1.75
CA SER A 100 -1.24 2.55 1.34
C SER A 100 -1.60 3.88 0.67
N PHE A 101 -0.94 4.98 1.04
CA PHE A 101 -1.16 6.31 0.44
C PHE A 101 -0.58 6.47 -0.97
N ALA A 102 0.52 5.79 -1.28
CA ALA A 102 1.01 5.74 -2.66
C ALA A 102 -0.01 5.13 -3.64
N ASP A 103 -0.98 4.35 -3.14
CA ASP A 103 -2.08 3.81 -3.95
C ASP A 103 -3.20 4.83 -4.24
N VAL A 104 -3.29 5.92 -3.46
CA VAL A 104 -4.36 6.95 -3.55
C VAL A 104 -4.27 7.78 -4.83
N ASP A 105 -3.19 7.63 -5.62
CA ASP A 105 -3.11 8.07 -7.01
C ASP A 105 -4.13 7.30 -7.88
N HIS A 106 -5.38 7.68 -7.68
CA HIS A 106 -6.56 7.08 -8.27
C HIS A 106 -6.78 7.65 -9.66
N ALA A 107 -5.88 7.31 -10.59
CA ALA A 107 -6.18 7.32 -12.02
C ALA A 107 -5.07 6.59 -12.78
N GLY A 108 -5.10 5.26 -12.79
CA GLY A 108 -4.57 4.54 -13.96
C GLY A 108 -5.34 5.07 -15.18
N CYS A 109 -4.73 5.97 -15.95
CA CYS A 109 -5.32 6.49 -17.16
C CYS A 109 -5.67 5.28 -18.05
N GLN A 110 -6.92 5.24 -18.53
CA GLN A 110 -7.44 4.13 -19.34
C GLN A 110 -6.60 3.89 -20.61
N ASP A 111 -5.83 4.88 -21.04
CA ASP A 111 -4.93 4.79 -22.20
C ASP A 111 -3.49 4.40 -21.88
N THR A 112 -2.93 4.76 -20.71
CA THR A 112 -1.47 4.63 -20.47
C THR A 112 -1.05 3.46 -19.59
N ARG A 113 -1.98 2.83 -18.84
CA ARG A 113 -1.67 1.77 -17.86
C ARG A 113 -0.56 2.17 -16.85
N ARG A 114 -0.36 3.46 -16.59
CA ARG A 114 0.63 3.98 -15.63
C ARG A 114 -0.06 4.81 -14.55
N SER A 115 0.52 4.74 -13.33
CA SER A 115 0.25 5.69 -12.24
C SER A 115 0.57 7.12 -12.70
N THR A 116 -0.20 8.10 -12.22
CA THR A 116 -0.09 9.51 -12.64
C THR A 116 1.15 10.25 -12.17
N SER A 117 2.02 9.66 -11.36
CA SER A 117 3.27 10.28 -10.88
C SER A 117 4.41 10.34 -11.91
N GLY A 118 4.15 10.01 -13.18
CA GLY A 118 5.11 10.09 -14.29
C GLY A 118 5.04 11.38 -15.12
N SER A 119 4.98 12.55 -14.48
CA SER A 119 5.24 13.89 -15.05
C SER A 119 5.29 14.84 -13.85
N VAL A 120 6.45 15.33 -13.39
CA VAL A 120 7.45 16.15 -14.07
C VAL A 120 8.86 15.80 -13.58
#